data_AF-A0AAD0S9T0-F1
#
_entry.id   AF-A0AAD0S9T0-F1
#
_cell.length_a   1.000
_cell.length_b   1.000
_cell.length_c   1.000
_cell.angle_alpha   90.00
_cell.angle_beta   90.00
_cell.angle_gamma   90.00
#
_symmetry.space_group_name_H-M   'P 1'
#
loop_
_entity.id
_entity.type
_entity.pdbx_description
1 polymer ?
#
loop_
_entity_poly.entity_id
_entity_poly.type
_entity_poly.pdbx_seq_one_letter_code
_entity_poly.pdbx_strand_id
1 'polypeptide(L)'
;MFTMSRAAKATVAACAALAASSAFAHAKLVSSTPADKSVGAAPAKIELHFSEALVPQFSGANLVMTAMPGMADHGAMKVTAKVSGGDDGKTMVITPAQPLVPGAYRVDWRAVASDTHAVSGNVSFEVK
;
A
#
# COMPACT_ATOMS: atom_id res chain seq x y z
N MET A 1 -71.12 1.87 -8.60
CA MET A 1 -70.25 1.28 -9.62
C MET A 1 -69.52 2.41 -10.33
N PHE A 2 -68.26 2.66 -9.97
CA PHE A 2 -67.15 3.19 -10.79
C PHE A 2 -65.95 3.40 -9.84
N THR A 3 -64.96 2.52 -9.98
CA THR A 3 -63.68 2.50 -9.25
C THR A 3 -62.73 3.51 -9.90
N MET A 4 -61.93 4.25 -9.14
CA MET A 4 -60.66 4.79 -9.66
C MET A 4 -59.64 5.14 -8.58
N SER A 5 -58.50 4.47 -8.71
CA SER A 5 -57.28 4.48 -7.91
C SER A 5 -56.65 5.87 -7.72
N ARG A 6 -56.25 6.20 -6.49
CA ARG A 6 -55.25 7.24 -6.20
C ARG A 6 -54.15 6.68 -5.30
N ALA A 7 -53.55 5.59 -5.75
CA ALA A 7 -52.18 5.27 -5.37
C ALA A 7 -51.22 6.16 -6.18
N ALA A 8 -50.04 6.38 -5.62
CA ALA A 8 -48.85 6.96 -6.26
C ALA A 8 -48.85 8.48 -6.44
N LYS A 9 -48.28 9.19 -5.45
CA LYS A 9 -47.45 10.40 -5.69
C LYS A 9 -46.74 11.00 -4.47
N ALA A 10 -46.74 10.35 -3.30
CA ALA A 10 -46.08 10.89 -2.09
C ALA A 10 -45.01 9.98 -1.46
N THR A 11 -44.54 8.94 -2.17
CA THR A 11 -43.62 7.93 -1.59
C THR A 11 -42.37 7.68 -2.44
N VAL A 12 -41.96 8.64 -3.29
CA VAL A 12 -40.74 8.48 -4.12
C VAL A 12 -39.56 9.33 -3.61
N ALA A 13 -39.77 10.24 -2.66
CA ALA A 13 -38.72 11.17 -2.21
C ALA A 13 -37.84 10.66 -1.04
N ALA A 14 -38.09 9.47 -0.49
CA ALA A 14 -37.45 9.04 0.78
C ALA A 14 -36.33 8.00 0.62
N CYS A 15 -36.07 7.45 -0.57
CA CYS A 15 -35.07 6.38 -0.75
C CYS A 15 -33.84 6.78 -1.57
N ALA A 16 -33.73 8.04 -2.00
CA ALA A 16 -32.61 8.50 -2.84
C ALA A 16 -31.39 9.00 -2.05
N ALA A 17 -31.37 8.86 -0.72
CA ALA A 17 -30.15 8.93 0.06
C ALA A 17 -29.34 7.63 -0.11
N LEU A 18 -29.08 7.26 -1.36
CA LEU A 18 -28.02 6.34 -1.71
C LEU A 18 -26.74 7.02 -1.27
N ALA A 19 -26.26 6.62 -0.10
CA ALA A 19 -24.91 6.89 0.34
C ALA A 19 -23.99 6.53 -0.82
N ALA A 20 -23.46 7.55 -1.50
CA ALA A 20 -22.34 7.39 -2.41
C ALA A 20 -21.14 7.04 -1.54
N SER A 21 -21.08 5.79 -1.07
CA SER A 21 -19.88 5.20 -0.52
C SER A 21 -18.84 5.29 -1.63
N SER A 22 -17.91 6.23 -1.47
CA SER A 22 -16.77 6.36 -2.36
C SER A 22 -16.07 5.00 -2.37
N ALA A 23 -16.28 4.21 -3.42
CA ALA A 23 -15.55 2.98 -3.60
C ALA A 23 -14.10 3.38 -3.88
N PHE A 24 -13.22 3.22 -2.89
CA PHE A 24 -11.79 3.35 -3.10
C PHE A 24 -11.37 2.14 -3.94
N ALA A 25 -11.42 2.29 -5.26
CA ALA A 25 -11.04 1.20 -6.17
C ALA A 25 -9.55 0.87 -6.05
N HIS A 26 -8.71 1.90 -5.86
CA HIS A 26 -7.26 1.77 -5.89
C HIS A 26 -6.65 1.43 -4.53
N ALA A 27 -5.69 0.49 -4.51
CA ALA A 27 -4.83 0.26 -3.36
C ALA A 27 -4.02 1.52 -3.02
N LYS A 28 -4.14 1.97 -1.77
CA LYS A 28 -3.35 3.09 -1.23
C LYS A 28 -2.47 2.58 -0.09
N LEU A 29 -1.23 3.07 -0.02
CA LEU A 29 -0.38 2.85 1.14
C LEU A 29 -0.95 3.65 2.33
N VAL A 30 -1.32 2.95 3.40
CA VAL A 30 -1.89 3.52 4.63
C VAL A 30 -0.79 3.81 5.64
N SER A 31 0.16 2.89 5.79
CA SER A 31 1.29 3.02 6.70
C SER A 31 2.43 2.09 6.29
N SER A 32 3.60 2.30 6.90
CA SER A 32 4.75 1.42 6.74
C SER A 32 5.52 1.28 8.05
N THR A 33 6.20 0.15 8.21
CA THR A 33 7.18 -0.09 9.27
C THR A 33 8.47 -0.59 8.65
N PRO A 34 9.60 0.15 8.68
CA PRO A 34 9.75 1.50 9.22
C PRO A 34 8.83 2.54 8.54
N ALA A 35 8.50 3.61 9.27
CA ALA A 35 7.71 4.71 8.73
C ALA A 35 8.51 5.50 7.68
N ASP A 36 7.81 6.13 6.73
CA ASP A 36 8.48 6.97 5.73
C ASP A 36 9.30 8.08 6.41
N LYS A 37 10.54 8.24 5.96
CA LYS A 37 11.57 9.15 6.46
C LYS A 37 11.98 8.92 7.92
N SER A 38 11.66 7.75 8.48
CA SER A 38 12.12 7.40 9.82
C SER A 38 13.60 7.05 9.85
N VAL A 39 14.21 7.23 11.02
CA VAL A 39 15.61 6.89 11.28
C VAL A 39 15.63 5.98 12.51
N GLY A 40 16.23 4.79 12.40
CA GLY A 40 16.16 3.80 13.47
C GLY A 40 17.16 2.66 13.34
N ALA A 41 16.94 1.60 14.13
CA ALA A 41 17.72 0.38 14.04
C ALA A 41 17.40 -0.40 12.76
N ALA A 42 18.30 -1.29 12.35
CA ALA A 42 18.12 -2.16 11.19
C ALA A 42 16.84 -3.02 11.34
N PRO A 43 15.82 -2.85 10.48
CA PRO A 43 14.62 -3.68 10.54
C PRO A 43 14.90 -5.10 10.05
N ALA A 44 14.42 -6.12 10.78
CA ALA A 44 14.46 -7.51 10.31
C ALA A 44 13.49 -7.77 9.14
N LYS A 45 12.40 -6.99 9.07
CA LYS A 45 11.42 -6.98 7.98
C LYS A 45 10.88 -5.56 7.82
N ILE A 46 10.49 -5.23 6.60
CA ILE A 46 9.78 -4.01 6.27
C ILE A 46 8.35 -4.38 5.88
N GLU A 47 7.38 -3.70 6.44
CA GLU A 47 5.96 -3.93 6.17
C GLU A 47 5.34 -2.70 5.54
N LEU A 48 4.61 -2.89 4.45
CA LEU A 48 3.80 -1.88 3.79
C LEU A 48 2.33 -2.29 3.93
N HIS A 49 1.53 -1.46 4.57
CA HIS A 49 0.11 -1.73 4.82
C HIS A 49 -0.75 -0.93 3.85
N PHE A 50 -1.64 -1.62 3.14
CA PHE A 50 -2.49 -1.03 2.12
C PHE A 50 -3.95 -0.97 2.54
N SER A 51 -4.73 -0.10 1.89
CA SER A 51 -6.17 0.02 2.14
C SER A 51 -6.94 -1.21 1.66
N GLU A 52 -6.46 -1.83 0.58
CA GLU A 52 -7.11 -2.94 -0.12
C GLU A 52 -6.26 -4.21 -0.09
N ALA A 53 -6.93 -5.36 -0.26
CA ALA A 53 -6.24 -6.62 -0.43
C ALA A 53 -5.49 -6.64 -1.77
N LEU A 54 -4.23 -7.05 -1.72
CA LEU A 54 -3.35 -7.11 -2.87
C LEU A 54 -3.50 -8.44 -3.60
N VAL A 55 -3.29 -8.40 -4.91
CA VAL A 55 -3.07 -9.60 -5.72
C VAL A 55 -1.56 -9.87 -5.74
N PRO A 56 -1.05 -10.90 -5.03
CA PRO A 56 0.39 -11.07 -4.82
C PRO A 56 1.17 -11.31 -6.10
N GLN A 57 0.57 -11.98 -7.10
CA GLN A 57 1.21 -12.25 -8.38
C GLN A 57 1.53 -10.98 -9.19
N PHE A 58 0.81 -9.87 -8.95
CA PHE A 58 0.98 -8.61 -9.67
C PHE A 58 1.51 -7.47 -8.79
N SER A 59 1.78 -7.77 -7.51
CA SER A 59 2.28 -6.82 -6.53
C SER A 59 3.71 -7.19 -6.11
N GLY A 60 4.53 -6.20 -5.81
CA GLY A 60 5.91 -6.45 -5.41
C GLY A 60 6.67 -5.19 -5.02
N ALA A 61 7.91 -5.37 -4.58
CA ALA A 61 8.78 -4.29 -4.16
C ALA A 61 10.25 -4.58 -4.46
N ASN A 62 11.05 -3.52 -4.58
CA ASN A 62 12.50 -3.56 -4.58
C ASN A 62 13.02 -2.76 -3.40
N LEU A 63 13.88 -3.36 -2.59
CA LEU A 63 14.66 -2.64 -1.58
C LEU A 63 15.97 -2.17 -2.23
N VAL A 64 16.27 -0.89 -2.09
CA VAL A 64 17.50 -0.29 -2.57
C VAL A 64 18.18 0.51 -1.46
N MET A 65 19.50 0.51 -1.45
CA MET A 65 20.33 1.41 -0.65
C MET A 65 20.67 2.64 -1.51
N THR A 66 20.50 3.83 -0.94
CA THR A 66 20.69 5.11 -1.65
C THR A 66 21.86 5.92 -1.11
N ALA A 67 22.31 5.65 0.12
CA ALA A 67 23.53 6.24 0.68
C ALA A 67 24.11 5.33 1.76
N MET A 68 25.43 5.35 1.91
CA MET A 68 26.15 4.66 2.97
C MET A 68 27.14 5.61 3.67
N PRO A 69 27.56 5.34 4.92
CA PRO A 69 28.55 6.14 5.62
C PRO A 69 29.83 6.31 4.79
N GLY A 70 30.29 7.55 4.62
CA GLY A 70 31.49 7.88 3.85
C GLY A 70 31.31 7.91 2.32
N MET A 71 30.14 7.55 1.80
CA MET A 71 29.82 7.65 0.37
C MET A 71 28.34 8.00 0.19
N ALA A 72 28.05 9.30 0.25
CA ALA A 72 26.75 9.83 -0.16
C ALA A 72 26.58 9.65 -1.68
N ASP A 73 25.35 9.44 -2.12
CA ASP A 73 24.95 9.47 -3.54
C ASP A 73 25.61 8.44 -4.46
N HIS A 74 25.94 7.24 -3.95
CA HIS A 74 26.52 6.13 -4.74
C HIS A 74 25.58 5.52 -5.81
N GLY A 75 24.48 6.18 -6.16
CA GLY A 75 23.40 5.63 -6.97
C GLY A 75 22.60 4.55 -6.23
N ALA A 76 21.41 4.19 -6.74
CA ALA A 76 20.58 3.19 -6.09
C ALA A 76 21.18 1.77 -6.25
N MET A 77 21.60 1.16 -5.15
CA MET A 77 22.13 -0.20 -5.12
C MET A 77 21.03 -1.18 -4.66
N LYS A 78 20.72 -2.19 -5.48
CA LYS A 78 19.71 -3.19 -5.12
C LYS A 78 20.17 -4.03 -3.92
N VAL A 79 19.30 -4.17 -2.93
CA VAL A 79 19.46 -5.08 -1.79
C VAL A 79 18.67 -6.35 -2.05
N THR A 80 19.30 -7.50 -1.86
CA THR A 80 18.60 -8.79 -1.97
C THR A 80 17.59 -8.91 -0.84
N ALA A 81 16.32 -9.05 -1.19
CA ALA A 81 15.22 -9.23 -0.25
C ALA A 81 14.15 -10.16 -0.84
N LYS A 82 13.48 -10.93 0.02
CA LYS A 82 12.27 -11.67 -0.33
C LYS A 82 11.06 -10.76 -0.15
N VAL A 83 10.12 -10.81 -1.09
CA VAL A 83 8.82 -10.14 -0.98
C VAL A 83 7.72 -11.19 -0.84
N SER A 84 6.81 -11.00 0.12
CA SER A 84 5.65 -11.86 0.36
C SER A 84 4.45 -11.05 0.82
N GLY A 85 3.25 -11.63 0.73
CA GLY A 85 2.07 -11.08 1.39
C GLY A 85 2.06 -11.43 2.89
N GLY A 86 1.46 -10.56 3.70
CA GLY A 86 1.06 -10.88 5.06
C GLY A 86 -0.28 -11.63 5.09
N ASP A 87 -0.64 -12.14 6.27
CA ASP A 87 -1.82 -13.00 6.46
C ASP A 87 -3.16 -12.27 6.24
N ASP A 88 -3.15 -10.93 6.35
CA ASP A 88 -4.33 -10.08 6.14
C ASP A 88 -4.64 -9.79 4.66
N GLY A 89 -3.75 -10.19 3.75
CA GLY A 89 -3.82 -9.89 2.32
C GLY A 89 -3.61 -8.41 1.96
N LYS A 90 -3.53 -7.51 2.95
CA LYS A 90 -3.35 -6.07 2.78
C LYS A 90 -1.93 -5.60 3.10
N THR A 91 -1.11 -6.49 3.63
CA THR A 91 0.27 -6.21 3.99
C THR A 91 1.22 -6.83 2.97
N MET A 92 2.20 -6.05 2.51
CA MET A 92 3.36 -6.54 1.78
C MET A 92 4.56 -6.54 2.72
N VAL A 93 5.22 -7.70 2.84
CA VAL A 93 6.37 -7.91 3.70
C VAL A 93 7.62 -8.06 2.84
N ILE A 94 8.63 -7.24 3.13
CA ILE A 94 9.95 -7.28 2.51
C ILE A 94 10.96 -7.72 3.57
N THR A 95 11.56 -8.89 3.38
CA THR A 95 12.56 -9.45 4.29
C THR A 95 13.94 -9.37 3.64
N PRO A 96 14.85 -8.48 4.10
CA PRO A 96 16.23 -8.47 3.64
C PRO A 96 16.89 -9.84 3.82
N ALA A 97 17.69 -10.27 2.84
CA ALA A 97 18.39 -11.55 2.91
C ALA A 97 19.51 -11.57 3.97
N GLN A 98 20.02 -10.39 4.33
CA GLN A 98 21.03 -10.15 5.37
C GLN A 98 20.63 -8.89 6.17
N PRO A 99 21.11 -8.74 7.42
CA PRO A 99 20.89 -7.51 8.19
C PRO A 99 21.32 -6.25 7.42
N LEU A 100 20.51 -5.21 7.50
CA LEU A 100 20.84 -3.93 6.87
C LEU A 100 21.96 -3.24 7.64
N VAL A 101 22.93 -2.70 6.90
CA VAL A 101 24.01 -1.88 7.46
C VAL A 101 23.53 -0.43 7.64
N PRO A 102 24.25 0.40 8.41
CA PRO A 102 23.92 1.81 8.51
C PRO A 102 23.91 2.48 7.12
N GLY A 103 22.92 3.34 6.87
CA GLY A 103 22.72 4.01 5.59
C GLY A 103 21.26 4.33 5.28
N ALA A 104 21.04 5.00 4.16
CA ALA A 104 19.72 5.36 3.67
C ALA A 104 19.20 4.29 2.70
N TYR A 105 17.92 3.94 2.86
CA TYR A 105 17.24 2.93 2.08
C TYR A 105 15.93 3.46 1.52
N ARG A 106 15.50 2.86 0.42
CA ARG A 106 14.20 3.10 -0.21
C ARG A 106 13.57 1.78 -0.63
N VAL A 107 12.27 1.63 -0.37
CA VAL A 107 11.45 0.56 -0.91
C VAL A 107 10.63 1.14 -2.05
N ASP A 108 10.94 0.74 -3.27
CA ASP A 108 10.14 1.07 -4.46
C ASP A 108 9.10 -0.05 -4.65
N TRP A 109 7.81 0.26 -4.54
CA TRP A 109 6.73 -0.72 -4.53
C TRP A 109 5.72 -0.51 -5.66
N ARG A 110 5.05 -1.61 -6.02
CA ARG A 110 3.90 -1.67 -6.92
C ARG A 110 2.82 -2.53 -6.28
N ALA A 111 1.60 -2.02 -6.21
CA ALA A 111 0.43 -2.68 -5.65
C ALA A 111 -0.69 -2.77 -6.68
N VAL A 112 -1.34 -3.94 -6.75
CA VAL A 112 -2.51 -4.20 -7.59
C VAL A 112 -3.58 -4.83 -6.71
N ALA A 113 -4.79 -4.27 -6.72
CA ALA A 113 -5.96 -4.82 -6.03
C ALA A 113 -6.94 -5.47 -7.04
N SER A 114 -8.13 -5.83 -6.58
CA SER A 114 -9.19 -6.43 -7.43
C SER A 114 -9.67 -5.52 -8.56
N ASP A 115 -9.42 -4.21 -8.47
CA ASP A 115 -9.75 -3.23 -9.52
C ASP A 115 -8.80 -3.27 -10.72
N THR A 116 -7.76 -4.13 -10.69
CA THR A 116 -6.75 -4.38 -11.73
C THR A 116 -5.83 -3.21 -12.07
N HIS A 117 -5.99 -2.05 -11.42
CA HIS A 117 -5.13 -0.91 -11.66
C HIS A 117 -3.89 -1.00 -10.78
N ALA A 118 -2.72 -0.84 -11.40
CA ALA A 118 -1.48 -0.81 -10.66
C ALA A 118 -1.17 0.60 -10.18
N VAL A 119 -0.86 0.70 -8.89
CA VAL A 119 -0.34 1.91 -8.26
C VAL A 119 1.09 1.62 -7.81
N SER A 120 1.97 2.60 -7.97
CA SER A 120 3.35 2.51 -7.49
C SER A 120 3.67 3.68 -6.56
N GLY A 121 4.68 3.49 -5.71
CA GLY A 121 5.18 4.53 -4.84
C GLY A 121 6.49 4.10 -4.19
N ASN A 122 6.93 4.84 -3.19
CA ASN A 122 8.10 4.49 -2.41
C ASN A 122 7.96 4.86 -0.93
N VAL A 123 8.80 4.25 -0.10
CA VAL A 123 9.03 4.58 1.31
C VAL A 123 10.52 4.66 1.53
N SER A 124 11.01 5.74 2.12
CA SER A 124 12.43 5.90 2.46
C SER A 124 12.63 5.79 3.97
N PHE A 125 13.76 5.26 4.43
CA PHE A 125 14.14 5.24 5.83
C PHE A 125 15.65 5.14 5.98
N GLU A 126 16.18 5.44 7.17
CA GLU A 126 17.60 5.40 7.47
C GLU A 126 17.89 4.45 8.64
N VAL A 127 18.95 3.66 8.49
CA VAL A 127 19.46 2.73 9.50
C VAL A 127 20.68 3.35 10.17
N LYS A 128 20.73 3.32 11.50
CA LYS A 128 21.86 3.76 12.34
C LYS A 128 22.76 2.61 12.75
#